data_AF-A0A352HS42-F1
#
_entry.id   AF-A0A352HS42-F1
#
_cell.length_a   1.000
_cell.length_b   1.000
_cell.length_c   1.000
_cell.angle_alpha   90.00
_cell.angle_beta   90.00
_cell.angle_gamma   90.00
#
_symmetry.space_group_name_H-M   'P 1'
#
loop_
_entity.id
_entity.type
_entity.pdbx_description
1 polymer ?
#
loop_
_entity_poly.entity_id
_entity_poly.type
_entity_poly.pdbx_seq_one_letter_code
_entity_poly.pdbx_strand_id
1 'polypeptide(L)' 'MANTKKQAVFGEYCITMEDNGSIRVYKTYSNTKGALREIAEEAGFTFDPDWTTRQFGTKLIDHLNS' A
#
# COMPACT_ATOMS: atom_id res chain seq x y z
N MET A 1 32.03 1.74 7.88
CA MET A 1 31.00 1.39 8.88
C MET A 1 29.80 0.88 8.11
N ALA A 2 29.36 -0.36 8.34
CA ALA A 2 28.17 -0.89 7.67
C ALA A 2 26.93 -0.22 8.28
N ASN A 3 26.22 0.61 7.51
CA ASN A 3 24.94 1.16 7.94
C ASN A 3 23.90 0.04 7.83
N THR A 4 23.79 -0.80 8.86
CA THR A 4 22.79 -1.86 8.90
C THR A 4 21.42 -1.21 9.04
N LYS A 5 20.66 -1.13 7.93
CA LYS A 5 19.25 -0.71 7.98
C LYS A 5 18.54 -1.52 9.05
N LYS A 6 17.98 -0.84 10.06
CA LYS A 6 17.15 -1.50 11.08
C LYS A 6 15.75 -1.68 10.50
N GLN A 7 15.55 -2.82 9.84
CA GLN A 7 14.30 -3.21 9.22
C GLN A 7 13.76 -4.48 9.89
N ALA A 8 12.46 -4.53 10.11
CA ALA A 8 11.75 -5.72 10.57
C ALA A 8 10.52 -5.94 9.67
N VAL A 9 10.22 -7.21 9.39
CA VAL A 9 9.00 -7.61 8.68
C VAL A 9 8.14 -8.40 9.65
N PHE A 10 6.88 -8.00 9.80
CA PHE A 10 5.89 -8.68 10.61
C PHE A 10 4.63 -8.92 9.78
N GLY A 11 4.46 -10.14 9.30
CA GLY A 11 3.40 -10.47 8.35
C GLY A 11 3.51 -9.63 7.07
N GLU A 12 2.45 -8.89 6.74
CA GLU A 12 2.40 -7.97 5.61
C GLU A 12 2.93 -6.57 5.94
N TYR A 13 3.51 -6.33 7.12
CA TYR A 13 4.04 -5.02 7.48
C TYR A 13 5.55 -5.00 7.42
N CYS A 14 6.08 -3.99 6.73
CA CYS A 14 7.49 -3.65 6.76
C CYS A 14 7.69 -2.40 7.62
N ILE A 15 8.55 -2.52 8.63
CA ILE A 15 8.88 -1.48 9.59
C ILE A 15 10.36 -1.15 9.41
N THR A 16 10.69 0.10 9.13
CA THR A 16 12.06 0.58 8.95
C THR A 16 12.32 1.76 9.85
N MET A 17 13.42 1.74 10.61
CA MET A 17 13.92 2.92 11.30
C MET A 17 14.90 3.64 10.38
N GLU A 18 14.59 4.89 10.07
CA GLU A 18 15.40 5.78 9.25
C GLU A 18 16.60 6.32 10.05
N ASP A 19 17.60 6.85 9.35
CA ASP A 19 18.83 7.37 9.96
C ASP A 19 18.58 8.54 10.92
N ASN A 20 17.47 9.29 10.73
CA ASN A 20 17.04 10.38 11.60
C ASN A 20 16.23 9.90 12.84
N GLY A 21 16.10 8.59 13.04
CA GLY A 21 15.34 7.99 14.14
C GLY A 21 13.83 7.92 13.92
N SER A 22 13.31 8.38 12.77
CA SER A 22 11.88 8.20 12.43
C SER A 22 11.58 6.75 12.05
N ILE A 23 10.33 6.32 12.28
CA ILE A 23 9.86 4.99 11.92
C ILE A 23 8.95 5.10 10.69
N ARG A 24 9.33 4.44 9.61
CA ARG A 24 8.49 4.23 8.43
C ARG A 24 7.83 2.86 8.53
N VAL A 25 6.50 2.83 8.43
CA VAL A 25 5.71 1.60 8.36
C VAL A 25 4.93 1.60 7.06
N TYR A 26 5.00 0.51 6.30
CA TYR A 26 4.14 0.30 5.14
C TYR A 26 3.67 -1.15 5.06
N LYS A 27 2.44 -1.33 4.59
CA LYS A 27 1.88 -2.65 4.31
C LYS A 27 2.30 -3.10 2.91
N THR A 28 2.91 -4.27 2.83
CA THR A 28 3.21 -4.98 1.59
C THR A 28 2.05 -5.92 1.28
N TYR A 29 1.51 -5.84 0.08
CA TYR A 29 0.40 -6.69 -0.31
C TYR A 29 0.87 -7.82 -1.20
N SER A 30 0.63 -9.05 -0.78
CA SER A 30 0.82 -10.24 -1.62
C SER A 30 -0.19 -10.27 -2.77
N ASN A 31 -1.42 -9.77 -2.53
CA ASN A 31 -2.49 -9.67 -3.51
C ASN A 31 -2.81 -8.21 -3.85
N THR A 32 -2.43 -7.78 -5.06
CA THR A 32 -2.71 -6.43 -5.57
C THR A 32 -4.18 -6.08 -5.58
N LYS A 33 -5.09 -7.01 -5.92
CA LYS A 33 -6.54 -6.71 -5.96
C LYS A 33 -7.13 -6.54 -4.56
N GLY A 34 -6.54 -7.20 -3.55
CA GLY A 34 -6.88 -6.97 -2.14
C GLY A 34 -6.51 -5.56 -1.69
N ALA A 35 -5.27 -5.15 -1.97
CA ALA A 35 -4.78 -3.79 -1.67
C ALA A 35 -5.69 -2.70 -2.26
N LEU A 36 -6.07 -2.84 -3.54
CA LEU A 36 -6.93 -1.86 -4.20
C LEU A 36 -8.32 -1.77 -3.56
N ARG A 37 -8.86 -2.87 -3.01
CA ARG A 37 -10.16 -2.85 -2.30
C ARG A 37 -10.07 -2.11 -0.98
N GLU A 38 -9.03 -2.39 -0.19
CA GLU A 38 -8.81 -1.69 1.09
C GLU A 38 -8.69 -0.18 0.86
N ILE A 39 -7.90 0.24 -0.13
CA ILE A 39 -7.75 1.66 -0.49
C ILE A 39 -9.08 2.25 -0.98
N ALA A 40 -9.84 1.51 -1.79
CA ALA A 40 -11.13 1.97 -2.29
C ALA A 40 -12.16 2.16 -1.16
N GLU A 41 -12.21 1.24 -0.19
CA GLU A 41 -13.07 1.35 1.00
C GLU A 41 -12.71 2.59 1.84
N GLU A 42 -11.41 2.81 2.09
CA GLU A 42 -10.94 4.00 2.81
C GLU A 42 -11.22 5.31 2.06
N ALA A 43 -11.12 5.29 0.72
CA ALA A 43 -11.37 6.44 -0.15
C ALA A 43 -12.86 6.68 -0.47
N GLY A 44 -13.77 5.82 0.02
CA GLY A 44 -15.19 5.87 -0.30
C GLY A 44 -15.50 5.61 -1.79
N PHE A 45 -14.61 4.89 -2.49
CA PHE A 45 -14.72 4.60 -3.91
C PHE A 45 -15.46 3.27 -4.16
N THR A 46 -16.55 3.33 -4.92
CA THR A 46 -17.28 2.12 -5.33
C THR A 46 -16.63 1.50 -6.55
N PHE A 47 -16.32 0.20 -6.51
CA PHE A 47 -15.71 -0.52 -7.62
C PHE A 47 -16.64 -1.60 -8.19
N ASP A 48 -16.46 -1.89 -9.47
CA ASP A 48 -17.16 -2.98 -10.16
C ASP A 48 -16.34 -4.29 -10.04
N PRO A 49 -16.94 -5.42 -9.59
CA PRO A 49 -16.25 -6.70 -9.50
C PRO A 49 -15.69 -7.20 -10.84
N ASP A 50 -16.29 -6.82 -11.97
CA ASP A 50 -15.89 -7.21 -13.33
C ASP A 50 -14.64 -6.47 -13.81
N TRP A 51 -14.19 -5.42 -13.11
CA TRP A 51 -12.96 -4.74 -13.46
C TRP A 51 -11.71 -5.62 -13.23
N THR A 52 -10.83 -5.60 -14.23
CA THR A 52 -9.47 -6.11 -14.08
C THR A 52 -8.70 -5.27 -13.05
N THR A 53 -7.66 -5.85 -12.44
CA THR A 53 -6.80 -5.15 -11.47
C THR A 53 -6.23 -3.85 -12.03
N ARG A 54 -5.89 -3.83 -13.33
CA ARG A 54 -5.36 -2.63 -14.00
C ARG A 54 -6.43 -1.54 -14.15
N GLN A 55 -7.62 -1.89 -14.63
CA GLN A 55 -8.73 -0.94 -14.76
C GLN A 55 -9.15 -0.37 -13.40
N PHE A 56 -9.24 -1.23 -12.39
CA PHE A 56 -9.55 -0.81 -11.03
C PHE A 56 -8.49 0.17 -10.50
N GLY A 57 -7.21 -0.18 -10.63
CA GLY A 57 -6.11 0.70 -10.20
C GLY A 57 -6.13 2.07 -10.88
N THR A 58 -6.31 2.12 -12.21
CA THR A 58 -6.37 3.40 -12.94
C THR A 58 -7.54 4.27 -12.45
N LYS A 59 -8.75 3.69 -12.35
CA LYS A 59 -9.93 4.45 -11.93
C LYS A 59 -9.85 4.95 -10.48
N LEU A 60 -9.26 4.15 -9.59
CA LEU A 60 -9.06 4.54 -8.21
C LEU A 60 -8.06 5.71 -8.10
N ILE A 61 -6.97 5.69 -8.88
CA ILE A 61 -6.01 6.80 -8.94
C ILE A 61 -6.69 8.07 -9.45
N ASP A 62 -7.55 7.96 -10.48
CA ASP A 62 -8.29 9.11 -11.01
C ASP A 62 -9.20 9.74 -9.95
N HIS A 63 -9.88 8.92 -9.11
CA HIS A 63 -10.70 9.38 -7.98
C HIS A 63 -9.89 10.02 -6.85
N LEU A 64 -8.69 9.52 -6.55
CA LEU A 64 -7.84 10.08 -5.50
C LEU A 64 -7.22 11.43 -5.87
N ASN A 65 -7.12 11.74 -7.16
CA ASN A 65 -6.53 12.98 -7.67
C ASN A 65 -7.57 14.08 -7.95
N SER A 66 -8.87 13.80 -7.84
CA SER A 66 -9.96 14.75 -8.07
C SER A 66 -10.32 15.56 -6.84
#